data_AF-A0A924UEH2-F1
#
_entry.id   AF-A0A924UEH2-F1
#
_cell.length_a   1.000
_cell.length_b   1.000
_cell.length_c   1.000
_cell.angle_alpha   90.00
_cell.angle_beta   90.00
_cell.angle_gamma   90.00
#
_symmetry.space_group_name_H-M   'P 1'
#
loop_
_entity.id
_entity.type
_entity.pdbx_description
1 polymer ?
#
loop_
_entity_poly.entity_id
_entity_poly.type
_entity_poly.pdbx_seq_one_letter_code
_entity_poly.pdbx_strand_id
1 'polypeptide(L)'
;MSFSITEPSPRQKWFAGILVVGYAVLTLLPLLWIIATGFKTPEDAIAYPPKVIFSPSVEGYVNLFTSRSRVTPEDLAALPPPTTFYDRIVRQYDMVITGPSRYGERFLNSVIIGFGSTFLSVFLGTIAAYAFSRFKVPLKDDLLFFILSTRMMPPIAVAIPIFLMYRQLGLND
;
A
#
# COMPACT_ATOMS: atom_id res chain seq x y z
N MET A 1 -14.96 -49.67 10.28
CA MET A 1 -15.32 -48.38 9.66
C MET A 1 -15.79 -47.46 10.76
N SER A 2 -15.00 -46.46 11.13
CA SER A 2 -15.34 -45.52 12.19
C SER A 2 -16.24 -44.43 11.59
N PHE A 3 -17.54 -44.47 11.84
CA PHE A 3 -18.43 -43.38 11.49
C PHE A 3 -18.22 -42.24 12.48
N SER A 4 -17.34 -41.29 12.13
CA SER A 4 -17.21 -40.07 12.91
C SER A 4 -18.46 -39.23 12.71
N ILE A 5 -19.18 -38.95 13.79
CA ILE A 5 -20.44 -38.17 13.80
C ILE A 5 -20.19 -36.71 13.34
N THR A 6 -18.93 -36.30 13.24
CA THR A 6 -18.47 -34.97 12.80
C THR A 6 -18.08 -34.89 11.33
N GLU A 7 -18.12 -36.00 10.57
CA GLU A 7 -17.76 -35.95 9.14
C GLU A 7 -18.85 -35.25 8.31
N PRO A 8 -18.52 -34.12 7.64
CA PRO A 8 -19.51 -33.43 6.84
C PRO A 8 -19.89 -34.26 5.62
N SER A 9 -21.20 -34.31 5.33
CA SER A 9 -21.73 -34.97 4.14
C SER A 9 -21.14 -34.35 2.86
N PRO A 10 -21.11 -35.09 1.73
CA PRO A 10 -20.61 -34.56 0.46
C PRO A 10 -21.28 -33.24 0.05
N ARG A 11 -22.59 -33.07 0.31
CA ARG A 11 -23.33 -31.83 0.03
C ARG A 11 -22.86 -30.66 0.90
N GLN A 12 -22.57 -30.90 2.18
CA GLN A 12 -22.04 -29.86 3.08
C GLN A 12 -20.64 -29.43 2.66
N LYS A 13 -19.78 -30.37 2.24
CA LYS A 13 -18.45 -30.05 1.69
C LYS A 13 -18.55 -29.18 0.43
N TRP A 14 -19.44 -29.53 -0.49
CA TRP A 14 -19.69 -28.73 -1.70
C TRP A 14 -20.23 -27.34 -1.38
N PHE A 15 -21.21 -27.24 -0.48
CA PHE A 15 -21.77 -25.96 -0.07
C PHE A 15 -20.73 -25.07 0.62
N ALA A 16 -19.97 -25.63 1.57
CA ALA A 16 -18.86 -24.92 2.21
C ALA A 16 -17.79 -24.49 1.19
N GLY A 17 -17.47 -25.36 0.22
CA GLY A 17 -16.55 -25.04 -0.87
C GLY A 17 -17.03 -23.86 -1.71
N ILE A 18 -18.30 -23.86 -2.13
CA ILE A 18 -18.91 -22.75 -2.88
C ILE A 18 -18.87 -21.45 -2.08
N LEU A 19 -19.19 -21.50 -0.78
CA LEU A 19 -19.13 -20.32 0.10
C LEU A 19 -17.70 -19.78 0.22
N VAL A 20 -16.72 -20.65 0.47
CA VAL A 20 -15.32 -20.25 0.61
C VAL A 20 -14.79 -19.66 -0.70
N VAL A 21 -15.07 -20.30 -1.84
CA VAL A 21 -14.65 -19.81 -3.16
C VAL A 21 -15.35 -18.49 -3.48
N GLY A 22 -16.66 -18.39 -3.24
CA GLY A 22 -17.42 -17.15 -3.44
C GLY A 22 -16.89 -16.00 -2.61
N TYR A 23 -16.58 -16.24 -1.33
CA TYR A 23 -15.96 -15.26 -0.45
C TYR A 23 -14.55 -14.87 -0.94
N ALA A 24 -13.72 -15.82 -1.35
CA ALA A 24 -12.40 -15.56 -1.90
C ALA A 24 -12.46 -14.71 -3.18
N VAL A 25 -13.41 -14.98 -4.08
CA VAL A 25 -13.61 -14.16 -5.29
C VAL A 25 -14.02 -12.74 -4.92
N LEU A 26 -14.93 -12.59 -3.95
CA LEU A 26 -15.37 -11.27 -3.47
C LEU A 26 -14.22 -10.45 -2.87
N THR A 27 -13.34 -11.07 -2.08
CA THR A 27 -12.19 -10.38 -1.47
C THR A 27 -11.08 -10.08 -2.47
N LEU A 28 -10.91 -10.91 -3.50
CA LEU A 28 -9.92 -10.67 -4.56
C LEU A 28 -10.37 -9.66 -5.61
N LEU A 29 -11.69 -9.42 -5.77
CA LEU A 29 -12.21 -8.52 -6.79
C LEU A 29 -11.60 -7.10 -6.71
N PRO A 30 -11.51 -6.43 -5.54
CA PRO A 30 -10.83 -5.14 -5.45
C PRO A 30 -9.34 -5.19 -5.82
N LEU A 31 -8.65 -6.28 -5.47
CA LEU A 31 -7.23 -6.45 -5.81
C LEU A 31 -7.03 -6.62 -7.32
N LEU A 32 -7.87 -7.44 -7.95
CA LEU A 32 -7.88 -7.61 -9.40
C LEU A 32 -8.20 -6.29 -10.10
N TRP A 33 -9.11 -5.49 -9.54
CA TRP A 33 -9.44 -4.16 -10.05
C TRP A 33 -8.25 -3.19 -9.97
N ILE A 34 -7.51 -3.19 -8.87
CA ILE A 34 -6.29 -2.38 -8.71
C ILE A 34 -5.25 -2.78 -9.76
N ILE A 35 -5.00 -4.08 -9.93
CA ILE A 35 -4.05 -4.59 -10.92
C ILE A 35 -4.49 -4.18 -12.34
N ALA A 36 -5.76 -4.39 -12.69
CA ALA A 36 -6.30 -4.01 -13.99
C ALA A 36 -6.17 -2.50 -14.24
N THR A 37 -6.43 -1.68 -13.23
CA THR A 37 -6.32 -0.21 -13.32
C THR A 37 -4.88 0.24 -13.53
N GLY A 38 -3.88 -0.49 -13.03
CA GLY A 38 -2.46 -0.23 -13.31
C GLY A 38 -2.08 -0.32 -14.79
N PHE A 39 -2.87 -1.04 -15.60
CA PHE A 39 -2.68 -1.16 -17.05
C PHE A 39 -3.65 -0.29 -17.87
N LYS A 40 -4.47 0.57 -17.24
CA LYS A 40 -5.30 1.55 -17.95
C LYS A 40 -4.49 2.81 -18.26
N THR A 41 -4.88 3.56 -19.28
CA THR A 41 -4.39 4.93 -19.46
C THR A 41 -4.87 5.81 -18.30
N PRO A 42 -4.19 6.92 -17.96
CA PRO A 42 -4.63 7.81 -16.89
C PRO A 42 -6.05 8.35 -17.11
N GLU A 43 -6.42 8.59 -18.37
CA GLU A 43 -7.76 9.01 -18.77
C GLU A 43 -8.81 7.90 -18.52
N ASP A 44 -8.50 6.66 -18.90
CA ASP A 44 -9.40 5.52 -18.67
C ASP A 44 -9.53 5.15 -17.19
N ALA A 45 -8.51 5.42 -16.38
CA ALA A 45 -8.49 5.12 -14.96
C ALA A 45 -9.45 6.02 -14.15
N ILE A 46 -9.68 7.25 -14.59
CA ILE A 46 -10.58 8.23 -13.94
C ILE A 46 -11.90 8.42 -14.68
N ALA A 47 -12.15 7.65 -15.75
CA ALA A 47 -13.34 7.78 -16.57
C ALA A 47 -14.62 7.38 -15.81
N TYR A 48 -15.68 8.16 -16.04
CA TYR A 48 -17.05 7.86 -15.59
C TYR A 48 -17.96 7.70 -16.81
N PRO A 49 -18.59 6.53 -17.03
CA PRO A 49 -18.57 5.32 -16.20
C PRO A 49 -17.23 4.54 -16.24
N PRO A 50 -16.89 3.74 -15.20
CA PRO A 50 -15.65 2.97 -15.17
C PRO A 50 -15.54 1.99 -16.35
N LYS A 51 -14.46 2.11 -17.14
CA LYS A 51 -14.21 1.20 -18.26
C LYS A 51 -13.66 -0.13 -17.75
N VAL A 52 -14.38 -1.22 -18.00
CA VAL A 52 -13.95 -2.59 -17.67
C VAL A 52 -13.11 -3.20 -18.79
N ILE A 53 -13.46 -2.89 -20.04
CA ILE A 53 -12.72 -3.28 -21.25
C ILE A 53 -11.86 -2.10 -21.67
N PHE A 54 -10.56 -2.30 -21.77
CA PHE A 54 -9.58 -1.26 -22.10
C PHE A 54 -8.43 -1.86 -22.92
N SER A 55 -7.72 -1.00 -23.65
CA SER A 55 -6.45 -1.38 -24.29
C SER A 55 -5.33 -1.31 -23.24
N PRO A 56 -4.60 -2.41 -22.96
CA PRO A 56 -3.52 -2.40 -21.99
C PRO A 56 -2.43 -1.37 -22.34
N SER A 57 -2.08 -0.53 -21.38
CA SER A 57 -1.05 0.49 -21.48
C SER A 57 -0.06 0.38 -20.31
N VAL A 58 1.19 0.74 -20.57
CA VAL A 58 2.26 0.82 -19.55
C VAL A 58 2.57 2.26 -19.14
N GLU A 59 1.78 3.22 -19.63
CA GLU A 59 1.96 4.64 -19.37
C GLU A 59 1.99 4.96 -17.86
N GLY A 60 1.10 4.36 -17.07
CA GLY A 60 1.10 4.55 -15.61
C GLY A 60 2.44 4.20 -14.96
N TYR A 61 3.11 3.15 -15.44
CA TYR A 61 4.43 2.75 -14.95
C TYR A 61 5.53 3.70 -15.43
N VAL A 62 5.49 4.14 -16.69
CA VAL A 62 6.42 5.17 -17.18
C VAL A 62 6.30 6.43 -16.33
N ASN A 63 5.07 6.84 -16.02
CA ASN A 63 4.77 8.01 -15.20
C ASN A 63 5.24 7.86 -13.75
N LEU A 64 5.24 6.64 -13.21
CA LEU A 64 5.71 6.33 -11.86
C LEU A 64 7.22 6.43 -11.72
N PHE A 65 7.96 5.91 -12.71
CA PHE A 65 9.42 5.78 -12.66
C PHE A 65 10.18 6.94 -13.32
N THR A 66 9.51 7.85 -14.03
CA THR A 66 10.14 8.99 -14.69
C THR A 66 9.64 10.33 -14.14
N SER A 67 10.56 11.26 -13.98
CA SER A 67 10.26 12.68 -13.80
C SER A 67 10.04 13.31 -15.17
N ARG A 68 8.97 14.08 -15.31
CA ARG A 68 8.51 14.63 -16.59
C ARG A 68 8.22 16.10 -16.43
N SER A 69 8.59 16.91 -17.41
CA SER A 69 8.27 18.34 -17.47
C SER A 69 7.51 18.64 -18.75
N ARG A 70 6.53 19.55 -18.68
CA ARG A 70 5.84 20.04 -19.87
C ARG A 70 6.75 21.00 -20.64
N VAL A 71 6.70 20.92 -21.96
CA VAL A 71 7.56 21.68 -22.87
C VAL A 71 6.69 22.37 -23.92
N THR A 72 7.17 23.48 -24.48
CA THR A 72 6.43 24.18 -25.54
C THR A 72 6.41 23.36 -26.84
N PRO A 73 5.41 23.51 -27.71
CA PRO A 73 5.35 22.79 -28.99
C PRO A 73 6.56 23.09 -29.90
N GLU A 74 7.11 24.31 -29.83
CA GLU A 74 8.29 24.75 -30.58
C GLU A 74 9.55 24.00 -30.14
N ASP A 75 9.78 23.95 -28.83
CA ASP A 75 10.89 23.20 -28.24
C ASP A 75 10.76 21.70 -28.50
N LEU A 76 9.53 21.15 -28.47
CA LEU A 76 9.26 19.74 -28.75
C LEU A 76 9.60 19.38 -30.21
N ALA A 77 9.30 20.27 -31.16
CA ALA A 77 9.63 20.09 -32.57
C ALA A 77 11.13 20.17 -32.87
N ALA A 78 11.88 20.90 -32.04
CA ALA A 78 13.34 20.98 -32.13
C ALA A 78 14.05 19.72 -31.60
N LEU A 79 13.37 18.86 -30.85
CA LEU A 79 13.95 17.64 -30.30
C LEU A 79 14.16 16.56 -31.37
N PRO A 80 15.23 15.74 -31.23
CA PRO A 80 15.41 14.57 -32.09
C PRO A 80 14.23 13.60 -31.95
N PRO A 81 13.96 12.75 -32.95
CA PRO A 81 12.88 11.79 -32.89
C PRO A 81 13.02 10.87 -31.66
N PRO A 82 11.90 10.44 -31.07
CA PRO A 82 11.93 9.68 -29.84
C PRO A 82 12.62 8.32 -30.04
N THR A 83 13.66 8.08 -29.24
CA THR A 83 14.52 6.90 -29.38
C THR A 83 13.95 5.67 -28.67
N THR A 84 13.14 5.87 -27.64
CA THR A 84 12.60 4.79 -26.79
C THR A 84 11.08 4.80 -26.75
N PHE A 85 10.49 3.67 -26.37
CA PHE A 85 9.03 3.57 -26.29
C PHE A 85 8.42 4.51 -25.23
N TYR A 86 9.11 4.70 -24.10
CA TYR A 86 8.65 5.57 -23.02
C TYR A 86 8.77 7.04 -23.39
N ASP A 87 9.78 7.43 -24.18
CA ASP A 87 9.89 8.78 -24.74
C ASP A 87 8.73 9.07 -25.71
N ARG A 88 8.34 8.09 -26.54
CA ARG A 88 7.12 8.21 -27.38
C ARG A 88 5.86 8.45 -26.56
N ILE A 89 5.67 7.68 -25.49
CA ILE A 89 4.48 7.79 -24.62
C ILE A 89 4.42 9.17 -23.95
N VAL A 90 5.55 9.66 -23.43
CA VAL A 90 5.58 10.94 -22.70
C VAL A 90 5.38 12.13 -23.64
N ARG A 91 5.95 12.08 -24.84
CA ARG A 91 5.83 13.15 -25.85
C ARG A 91 4.43 13.30 -26.44
N GLN A 92 3.58 12.26 -26.39
CA GLN A 92 2.16 12.37 -26.78
C GLN A 92 1.38 13.40 -25.96
N TYR A 93 1.91 13.79 -24.80
CA TYR A 93 1.29 14.73 -23.86
C TYR A 93 2.09 16.03 -23.72
N ASP A 94 2.88 16.41 -24.73
CA ASP A 94 3.76 17.59 -24.73
C ASP A 94 4.72 17.63 -23.53
N MET A 95 5.18 16.45 -23.09
CA MET A 95 6.11 16.30 -21.99
C MET A 95 7.45 15.70 -22.45
N VAL A 96 8.50 15.96 -21.68
CA VAL A 96 9.83 15.38 -21.86
C VAL A 96 10.31 14.82 -20.54
N ILE A 97 11.03 13.69 -20.60
CA ILE A 97 11.62 13.05 -19.42
C ILE A 97 12.85 13.84 -18.99
N THR A 98 12.83 14.34 -17.76
CA THR A 98 13.92 15.13 -17.17
C THR A 98 14.84 14.32 -16.27
N GLY A 99 14.43 13.10 -15.87
CA GLY A 99 15.23 12.20 -15.04
C GLY A 99 14.42 11.05 -14.44
N PRO A 100 15.04 10.21 -13.59
CA PRO A 100 14.32 9.19 -12.83
C PRO A 100 13.44 9.81 -11.74
N SER A 101 12.32 9.16 -11.44
CA SER A 101 11.44 9.54 -10.32
C SER A 101 12.06 9.14 -8.97
N ARG A 102 11.78 9.94 -7.93
CA ARG A 102 12.16 9.64 -6.53
C ARG A 102 11.31 8.52 -5.90
N TYR A 103 10.45 7.86 -6.69
CA TYR A 103 9.64 6.74 -6.23
C TYR A 103 10.50 5.62 -5.60
N GLY A 104 11.64 5.29 -6.19
CA GLY A 104 12.53 4.25 -5.65
C GLY A 104 13.04 4.57 -4.24
N GLU A 105 13.48 5.81 -4.01
CA GLU A 105 13.90 6.30 -2.69
C GLU A 105 12.76 6.22 -1.67
N ARG A 106 11.56 6.69 -2.05
CA ARG A 106 10.37 6.66 -1.19
C ARG A 106 9.93 5.25 -0.84
N PHE A 107 9.97 4.35 -1.81
CA PHE A 107 9.67 2.93 -1.60
C PHE A 107 10.66 2.30 -0.62
N LEU A 108 11.95 2.57 -0.77
CA LEU A 108 12.96 2.08 0.15
C LEU A 108 12.76 2.63 1.58
N ASN A 109 12.41 3.92 1.72
CA ASN A 109 12.06 4.49 3.02
C ASN A 109 10.89 3.74 3.67
N SER A 110 9.83 3.43 2.92
CA SER A 110 8.71 2.64 3.42
C SER A 110 9.10 1.21 3.82
N VAL A 111 9.99 0.56 3.05
CA VAL A 111 10.51 -0.77 3.39
C VAL A 111 11.31 -0.72 4.69
N ILE A 112 12.24 0.22 4.82
CA ILE A 112 13.07 0.39 6.02
C ILE A 112 12.22 0.68 7.24
N ILE A 113 11.29 1.64 7.15
CA ILE A 113 10.40 2.02 8.25
C ILE A 113 9.47 0.86 8.61
N GLY A 114 8.87 0.19 7.63
CA GLY A 114 7.93 -0.91 7.86
C GLY A 114 8.59 -2.11 8.55
N PHE A 115 9.70 -2.60 8.01
CA PHE A 115 10.42 -3.73 8.62
C PHE A 115 11.10 -3.34 9.93
N GLY A 116 11.74 -2.17 9.99
CA GLY A 116 12.42 -1.68 11.19
C GLY A 116 11.46 -1.48 12.35
N SER A 117 10.33 -0.81 12.13
CA SER A 117 9.31 -0.60 13.17
C SER A 117 8.68 -1.91 13.61
N THR A 118 8.38 -2.84 12.70
CA THR A 118 7.82 -4.15 13.04
C THR A 118 8.80 -4.96 13.88
N PHE A 119 10.07 -5.02 13.48
CA PHE A 119 11.11 -5.73 14.21
C PHE A 119 11.27 -5.17 15.63
N LEU A 120 11.44 -3.85 15.76
CA LEU A 120 11.59 -3.21 17.07
C LEU A 120 10.34 -3.41 17.94
N SER A 121 9.14 -3.30 17.36
CA SER A 121 7.88 -3.49 18.08
C SER A 121 7.72 -4.91 18.60
N VAL A 122 8.00 -5.92 17.77
CA VAL A 122 7.94 -7.32 18.17
C VAL A 122 9.02 -7.62 19.20
N PHE A 123 10.24 -7.14 19.00
CA PHE A 123 11.36 -7.38 19.90
C PHE A 123 11.10 -6.82 21.30
N LEU A 124 10.81 -5.51 21.40
CA LEU A 124 10.53 -4.86 22.68
C LEU A 124 9.21 -5.38 23.30
N GLY A 125 8.18 -5.58 22.46
CA GLY A 125 6.90 -6.12 22.89
C GLY A 125 7.00 -7.54 23.44
N THR A 126 7.86 -8.39 22.87
CA THR A 126 8.07 -9.76 23.35
C THR A 126 8.75 -9.77 24.71
N ILE A 127 9.76 -8.92 24.92
CA ILE A 127 10.43 -8.78 26.23
C ILE A 127 9.43 -8.30 27.30
N ALA A 128 8.63 -7.27 26.98
CA ALA A 128 7.60 -6.77 27.88
C ALA A 128 6.53 -7.83 28.18
N ALA A 129 6.03 -8.53 27.16
CA ALA A 129 5.06 -9.61 27.31
C ALA A 129 5.59 -10.75 28.18
N TYR A 130 6.86 -11.14 28.00
CA TYR A 130 7.51 -12.14 28.84
C TYR A 130 7.52 -11.70 30.30
N ALA A 131 7.92 -10.45 30.58
CA ALA A 131 7.94 -9.91 31.94
C ALA A 131 6.56 -9.94 32.61
N PHE A 132 5.52 -9.45 31.92
CA PHE A 132 4.14 -9.49 32.43
C PHE A 132 3.58 -10.90 32.59
N SER A 133 4.04 -11.87 31.79
CA SER A 133 3.56 -13.25 31.84
C SER A 133 4.22 -14.09 32.94
N ARG A 134 5.49 -13.81 33.29
CA ARG A 134 6.29 -14.64 34.21
C ARG A 134 6.58 -14.02 35.56
N PHE A 135 6.68 -12.70 35.64
CA PHE A 135 6.98 -12.03 36.90
C PHE A 135 5.71 -11.46 37.54
N LYS A 136 5.75 -11.32 38.87
CA LYS A 136 4.70 -10.65 39.65
C LYS A 136 4.92 -9.14 39.55
N VAL A 137 4.32 -8.51 38.54
CA VAL A 137 4.38 -7.06 38.33
C VAL A 137 3.29 -6.39 39.18
N PRO A 138 3.62 -5.39 40.03
CA PRO A 138 2.60 -4.63 40.77
C PRO A 138 1.71 -3.83 39.81
N LEU A 139 0.41 -3.71 40.12
CA LEU A 139 -0.60 -3.01 39.30
C LEU A 139 -0.68 -3.51 37.84
N LYS A 140 -0.40 -4.80 37.61
CA LYS A 140 -0.38 -5.40 36.27
C LYS A 140 -1.66 -5.11 35.47
N ASP A 141 -2.83 -5.24 36.09
CA ASP A 141 -4.11 -5.07 35.39
C ASP A 141 -4.36 -3.61 34.99
N ASP A 142 -4.02 -2.66 35.87
CA ASP A 142 -4.10 -1.23 35.58
C ASP A 142 -3.11 -0.80 34.48
N LEU A 143 -1.89 -1.34 34.50
CA LEU A 143 -0.87 -1.10 33.47
C LEU A 143 -1.31 -1.64 32.10
N LEU A 144 -1.87 -2.86 32.05
CA LEU A 144 -2.39 -3.44 30.83
C LEU A 144 -3.58 -2.63 30.29
N PHE A 145 -4.47 -2.19 31.17
CA PHE A 145 -5.58 -1.31 30.81
C PHE A 145 -5.09 0.03 30.24
N PHE A 146 -4.07 0.64 30.85
CA PHE A 146 -3.45 1.87 30.36
C PHE A 146 -2.81 1.69 28.97
N ILE A 147 -2.05 0.61 28.76
CA ILE A 147 -1.43 0.30 27.46
C ILE A 147 -2.52 0.09 26.38
N LEU A 148 -3.61 -0.59 26.69
CA LEU A 148 -4.71 -0.78 25.74
C LEU A 148 -5.40 0.54 25.42
N SER A 149 -5.62 1.38 26.43
CA SER A 149 -6.28 2.69 26.27
C SER A 149 -5.51 3.62 25.34
N THR A 150 -4.17 3.64 25.43
CA THR A 150 -3.34 4.45 24.52
C THR A 150 -3.42 4.00 23.05
N ARG A 151 -3.77 2.74 22.78
CA ARG A 151 -3.99 2.23 21.41
C ARG A 151 -5.38 2.56 20.85
N MET A 152 -6.33 2.92 21.70
CA MET A 152 -7.68 3.34 21.30
C MET A 152 -7.77 4.86 21.07
N MET A 153 -6.75 5.62 21.49
CA MET A 153 -6.69 7.06 21.30
C MET A 153 -6.71 7.38 19.79
N PRO A 154 -7.51 8.38 19.36
CA PRO A 154 -7.55 8.77 17.96
C PRO A 154 -6.17 9.29 17.51
N PRO A 155 -5.56 8.70 16.46
CA PRO A 155 -4.20 9.07 16.03
C PRO A 155 -4.03 10.57 15.74
N ILE A 156 -5.08 11.23 15.25
CA ILE A 156 -5.08 12.67 14.93
C ILE A 156 -4.82 13.55 16.17
N ALA A 157 -5.28 13.13 17.35
CA ALA A 157 -5.08 13.87 18.60
C ALA A 157 -3.60 13.87 19.05
N VAL A 158 -2.85 12.84 18.65
CA VAL A 158 -1.43 12.69 18.96
C VAL A 158 -0.55 13.34 17.89
N ALA A 159 -1.03 13.41 16.64
CA ALA A 159 -0.26 13.90 15.50
C ALA A 159 0.23 15.35 15.66
N ILE A 160 -0.63 16.27 16.10
CA ILE A 160 -0.27 17.70 16.24
C ILE A 160 0.83 17.90 17.29
N PRO A 161 0.71 17.36 18.53
CA PRO A 161 1.79 17.45 19.51
C PRO A 161 3.11 16.87 19.01
N ILE A 162 3.10 15.68 18.39
CA ILE A 162 4.32 15.06 17.85
C ILE A 162 4.96 15.95 16.79
N PHE A 163 4.16 16.52 15.88
CA PHE A 163 4.66 17.45 14.87
C PHE A 163 5.34 18.68 15.50
N LEU A 164 4.74 19.25 16.55
CA LEU A 164 5.33 20.38 17.26
C LEU A 164 6.65 20.00 17.95
N MET A 165 6.75 18.79 18.50
CA MET A 165 8.00 18.26 19.07
C MET A 165 9.08 18.10 18.00
N TYR A 166 8.76 17.51 16.85
CA TYR A 166 9.72 17.38 15.75
C TYR A 166 10.16 18.72 15.19
N ARG A 167 9.24 19.71 15.14
CA ARG A 167 9.58 21.08 14.77
C ARG A 167 10.60 21.72 15.71
N GLN A 168 10.42 21.52 17.02
CA GLN A 168 11.35 22.05 18.02
C GLN A 168 12.72 21.36 17.95
N LEU A 169 12.74 20.08 17.62
CA LEU A 169 13.98 19.29 17.48
C LEU A 169 14.70 19.52 16.14
N GLY A 170 14.14 20.33 15.23
CA GLY A 170 14.69 20.55 13.90
C GLY A 170 14.65 19.30 13.00
N LEU A 171 13.77 18.35 13.30
CA LEU A 171 13.60 17.09 12.55
C LEU A 171 12.52 17.19 11.46
N ASN A 172 12.14 18.42 11.09
CA ASN A 172 11.18 18.68 10.04
C ASN A 172 11.93 19.04 8.75
N ASP A 173 11.78 18.21 7.72
CA ASP A 173 12.13 18.49 6.32
C ASP A 173 10.86 18.43 5.47
#